data_AF-A0A0C2SCB8-F1
#
_entry.id   AF-A0A0C2SCB8-F1
#
_cell.length_a   1.000
_cell.length_b   1.000
_cell.length_c   1.000
_cell.angle_alpha   90.00
_cell.angle_beta   90.00
_cell.angle_gamma   90.00
#
_symmetry.space_group_name_H-M   'P 1'
#
loop_
_entity.id
_entity.type
_entity.pdbx_description
1 polymer ?
#
loop_
_entity_poly.entity_id
_entity_poly.type
_entity_poly.pdbx_seq_one_letter_code
_entity_poly.pdbx_strand_id
1 'polypeptide(L)'
;ICHHPVISTIQIGFSEECKQDIARYLTDTFNATPYPGDGTNPWFTTSDISDLVEASCGQFLYASTLVRLLDEPHFDPRDVFEMARRHGSSLPTPDLNELYKAILKRAQDTIRNEAQKSGPDHETGLRFLTDSLAILVFLAGNVYFFTVPKSFPVMESLLGLESGQLTKKLGKMHSVLRIVPGESVQVHHRSFLEFLQNRERSGEYYISYSSALRRILILMGRAGVRYSIFQ
;
A
#
# COMPACT_ATOMS: atom_id res chain seq x y z
N ILE A 1 -20.17 -39.41 21.59
CA ILE A 1 -19.30 -38.25 21.31
C ILE A 1 -19.30 -38.10 19.79
N CYS A 2 -20.07 -37.15 19.26
CA CYS A 2 -20.21 -36.95 17.82
C CYS A 2 -18.99 -36.20 17.28
N HIS A 3 -18.26 -36.83 16.37
CA HIS A 3 -17.23 -36.16 15.59
C HIS A 3 -17.91 -35.25 14.57
N HIS A 4 -17.78 -33.93 14.73
CA HIS A 4 -18.12 -33.01 13.66
C HIS A 4 -17.11 -33.17 12.53
N PRO A 5 -17.56 -33.41 11.28
CA PRO A 5 -16.66 -33.48 10.14
C PRO A 5 -16.04 -32.10 9.93
N VAL A 6 -14.73 -32.11 9.69
CA VAL A 6 -13.90 -30.97 9.35
C VAL A 6 -14.62 -30.08 8.34
N ILE A 7 -14.85 -28.81 8.71
CA ILE A 7 -15.32 -27.78 7.80
C ILE A 7 -14.32 -27.71 6.66
N SER A 8 -14.75 -28.09 5.45
CA SER A 8 -13.99 -27.96 4.22
C SER A 8 -13.43 -26.55 4.13
N THR A 9 -12.10 -26.42 4.11
CA THR A 9 -11.42 -25.19 3.75
C THR A 9 -11.76 -24.90 2.30
N ILE A 10 -12.74 -24.02 2.05
CA ILE A 10 -13.01 -23.54 0.69
C ILE A 10 -11.76 -22.77 0.27
N GLN A 11 -10.97 -23.37 -0.61
CA GLN A 11 -9.82 -22.71 -1.22
C GLN A 11 -10.34 -21.73 -2.27
N ILE A 12 -10.65 -20.52 -1.82
CA ILE A 12 -11.02 -19.40 -2.68
C ILE A 12 -9.77 -19.01 -3.49
N GLY A 13 -9.87 -19.06 -4.82
CA GLY A 13 -8.82 -18.55 -5.72
C GLY A 13 -7.85 -19.59 -6.27
N PHE A 14 -8.15 -20.89 -6.31
CA PHE A 14 -7.28 -21.89 -6.99
C PHE A 14 -7.91 -22.56 -8.20
N SER A 15 -9.10 -22.11 -8.64
CA SER A 15 -9.71 -22.65 -9.86
C SER A 15 -9.03 -22.09 -11.11
N GLU A 16 -9.04 -22.87 -12.18
CA GLU A 16 -8.61 -22.41 -13.51
C GLU A 16 -9.47 -21.24 -14.01
N GLU A 17 -10.73 -21.16 -13.58
CA GLU A 17 -11.62 -20.02 -13.84
C GLU A 17 -11.07 -18.73 -13.22
N CYS A 18 -10.58 -18.75 -11.97
CA CYS A 18 -9.98 -17.58 -11.34
C CYS A 18 -8.73 -17.10 -12.10
N LYS A 19 -7.92 -18.02 -12.64
CA LYS A 19 -6.75 -17.66 -13.46
C LYS A 19 -7.18 -16.99 -14.76
N GLN A 20 -8.21 -17.51 -15.43
CA GLN A 20 -8.77 -16.93 -16.66
C GLN A 20 -9.35 -15.53 -16.40
N ASP A 21 -10.09 -15.36 -15.30
CA ASP A 21 -10.65 -14.06 -14.91
C ASP A 21 -9.56 -13.02 -14.61
N ILE A 22 -8.49 -13.42 -13.92
CA ILE A 22 -7.34 -12.54 -13.68
C ILE A 22 -6.62 -12.21 -14.99
N ALA A 23 -6.39 -13.19 -15.86
CA ALA A 23 -5.74 -12.97 -17.16
C ALA A 23 -6.54 -11.96 -17.99
N ARG A 24 -7.87 -12.10 -18.03
CA ARG A 24 -8.77 -11.16 -18.70
C ARG A 24 -8.71 -9.78 -18.06
N TYR A 25 -8.83 -9.70 -16.75
CA TYR A 25 -8.75 -8.43 -16.00
C TYR A 25 -7.43 -7.68 -16.27
N LEU A 26 -6.29 -8.37 -16.21
CA LEU A 26 -4.98 -7.78 -16.47
C LEU A 26 -4.86 -7.30 -17.91
N THR A 27 -5.29 -8.12 -18.87
CA THR A 27 -5.25 -7.79 -20.30
C THR A 27 -6.11 -6.56 -20.61
N ASP A 28 -7.36 -6.55 -20.14
CA ASP A 28 -8.30 -5.46 -20.37
C ASP A 28 -7.78 -4.16 -19.74
N THR A 29 -7.21 -4.25 -18.54
CA THR A 29 -6.66 -3.08 -17.85
C THR A 29 -5.42 -2.54 -18.57
N PHE A 30 -4.49 -3.41 -18.96
CA PHE A 30 -3.24 -2.98 -19.60
C PHE A 30 -3.46 -2.41 -21.01
N ASN A 31 -4.47 -2.92 -21.73
CA ASN A 31 -4.90 -2.36 -23.00
C ASN A 31 -5.57 -0.99 -22.84
N ALA A 32 -6.26 -0.75 -21.72
CA ALA A 32 -6.90 0.53 -21.42
C ALA A 32 -5.92 1.60 -20.95
N THR A 33 -4.79 1.23 -20.35
CA THR A 33 -3.77 2.16 -19.84
C THR A 33 -2.87 2.66 -20.98
N PRO A 34 -2.92 3.96 -21.36
CA PRO A 34 -2.05 4.51 -22.38
C PRO A 34 -0.64 4.67 -21.81
N TYR A 35 0.33 3.89 -22.30
CA TYR A 35 1.72 4.01 -21.86
C TYR A 35 2.50 5.02 -22.74
N PRO A 36 3.33 5.91 -22.15
CA PRO A 36 4.07 6.95 -22.87
C PRO A 36 5.32 6.44 -23.63
N GLY A 37 5.25 5.23 -24.22
CA GLY A 37 6.28 4.70 -25.12
C GLY A 37 6.10 5.20 -26.55
N ASP A 38 7.11 5.06 -27.42
CA ASP A 38 7.11 5.63 -28.79
C ASP A 38 6.05 5.05 -29.77
N GLY A 39 5.19 4.14 -29.29
CA GLY A 39 4.09 3.56 -30.04
C GLY A 39 4.47 2.38 -30.94
N THR A 40 5.75 2.01 -31.05
CA THR A 40 6.15 0.91 -31.96
C THR A 40 6.08 -0.50 -31.37
N ASN A 41 6.11 -0.66 -30.03
CA ASN A 41 5.97 -1.97 -29.38
C ASN A 41 4.99 -1.91 -28.19
N PRO A 42 4.19 -2.99 -27.97
CA PRO A 42 3.37 -3.09 -26.77
C PRO A 42 4.27 -3.07 -25.52
N TRP A 43 3.85 -2.32 -24.50
CA TRP A 43 4.64 -2.13 -23.28
C TRP A 43 4.65 -3.36 -22.35
N PHE A 44 3.86 -4.37 -22.67
CA PHE A 44 3.80 -5.66 -22.01
C PHE A 44 3.72 -6.77 -23.06
N THR A 45 4.12 -7.97 -22.68
CA THR A 45 4.03 -9.19 -23.49
C THR A 45 2.99 -10.16 -22.91
N THR A 46 2.55 -11.12 -23.70
CA THR A 46 1.68 -12.21 -23.22
C THR A 46 2.36 -13.01 -22.10
N SER A 47 3.70 -13.15 -22.14
CA SER A 47 4.45 -13.78 -21.04
C SER A 47 4.37 -12.98 -19.74
N ASP A 48 4.39 -11.65 -19.79
CA ASP A 48 4.25 -10.84 -18.57
C ASP A 48 2.87 -11.04 -17.93
N ILE A 49 1.80 -11.14 -18.72
CA ILE A 49 0.46 -11.48 -18.21
C ILE A 49 0.47 -12.87 -17.57
N SER A 50 1.05 -13.86 -18.24
CA SER A 50 1.13 -15.23 -17.70
C SER A 50 1.89 -15.26 -16.37
N ASP A 51 3.01 -14.54 -16.28
CA ASP A 51 3.83 -14.44 -15.07
C ASP A 51 3.02 -13.80 -13.92
N LEU A 52 2.25 -12.74 -14.22
CA LEU A 52 1.41 -12.09 -13.22
C LEU A 52 0.22 -12.95 -12.77
N VAL A 53 -0.40 -13.70 -13.69
CA VAL A 53 -1.48 -14.65 -13.36
C VAL A 53 -0.95 -15.74 -12.43
N GLU A 54 0.20 -16.31 -12.77
CA GLU A 54 0.84 -17.35 -11.96
C GLU A 54 1.26 -16.79 -10.60
N ALA A 55 1.90 -15.61 -10.58
CA ALA A 55 2.29 -14.94 -9.35
C ALA A 55 1.11 -14.57 -8.46
N SER A 56 -0.07 -14.36 -9.04
CA SER A 56 -1.28 -14.06 -8.28
C SER A 56 -1.92 -15.31 -7.68
N CYS A 57 -1.52 -16.53 -8.06
CA CYS A 57 -2.17 -17.83 -7.77
C CYS A 57 -3.68 -17.70 -7.47
N GLY A 58 -4.40 -17.08 -8.42
CA GLY A 58 -5.84 -16.85 -8.38
C GLY A 58 -6.40 -15.88 -7.31
N GLN A 59 -5.53 -15.14 -6.60
CA GLN A 59 -5.88 -14.06 -5.69
C GLN A 59 -6.05 -12.72 -6.43
N PHE A 60 -7.30 -12.35 -6.72
CA PHE A 60 -7.61 -11.08 -7.41
C PHE A 60 -7.11 -9.83 -6.67
N LEU A 61 -7.05 -9.89 -5.33
CA LEU A 61 -6.48 -8.80 -4.53
C LEU A 61 -4.99 -8.58 -4.81
N TYR A 62 -4.24 -9.65 -5.05
CA TYR A 62 -2.83 -9.57 -5.44
C TYR A 62 -2.69 -8.92 -6.83
N ALA A 63 -3.43 -9.45 -7.82
CA ALA A 63 -3.45 -8.92 -9.18
C ALA A 63 -3.84 -7.44 -9.24
N SER A 64 -4.91 -7.05 -8.55
CA SER A 64 -5.37 -5.66 -8.50
C SER A 64 -4.38 -4.72 -7.79
N THR A 65 -3.63 -5.21 -6.79
CA THR A 65 -2.56 -4.42 -6.16
C THR A 65 -1.39 -4.18 -7.12
N LEU A 66 -1.02 -5.18 -7.93
CA LEU A 66 0.02 -5.04 -8.96
C LEU A 66 -0.38 -4.05 -10.07
N VAL A 67 -1.61 -4.13 -10.55
CA VAL A 67 -2.15 -3.16 -11.52
C VAL A 67 -2.00 -1.74 -11.00
N ARG A 68 -2.34 -1.49 -9.74
CA ARG A 68 -2.22 -0.15 -9.14
C ARG A 68 -0.78 0.31 -8.97
N LEU A 69 0.19 -0.60 -8.86
CA LEU A 69 1.61 -0.23 -8.89
C LEU A 69 2.05 0.24 -10.27
N LEU A 70 1.48 -0.35 -11.33
CA LEU A 70 1.77 0.04 -12.71
C LEU A 70 1.18 1.40 -13.08
N ASP A 71 0.11 1.82 -12.41
CA ASP A 71 -0.49 3.15 -12.59
C ASP A 71 0.35 4.30 -11.97
N GLU A 72 1.46 4.00 -11.26
CA GLU A 72 2.30 5.04 -10.65
C GLU A 72 3.20 5.75 -11.70
N PRO A 73 3.13 7.09 -11.86
CA PRO A 73 3.86 7.85 -12.89
C PRO A 73 5.39 7.76 -12.87
N HIS A 74 5.95 7.19 -11.81
CA HIS A 74 7.39 7.09 -11.56
C HIS A 74 7.82 5.63 -11.34
N PHE A 75 7.01 4.68 -11.80
CA PHE A 75 7.23 3.26 -11.62
C PHE A 75 7.59 2.66 -12.98
N ASP A 76 8.75 2.01 -13.08
CA ASP A 76 9.09 1.23 -14.27
C ASP A 76 8.29 -0.08 -14.20
N PRO A 77 7.43 -0.41 -15.18
CA PRO A 77 6.69 -1.67 -15.22
C PRO A 77 7.55 -2.90 -14.99
N ARG A 78 8.83 -2.85 -15.41
CA ARG A 78 9.80 -3.93 -15.18
C ARG A 78 10.04 -4.23 -13.71
N ASP A 79 10.04 -3.21 -12.85
CA ASP A 79 10.17 -3.40 -11.40
C ASP A 79 8.97 -4.19 -10.84
N VAL A 80 7.76 -3.98 -11.37
CA VAL A 80 6.54 -4.70 -10.92
C VAL A 80 6.63 -6.15 -11.36
N PHE A 81 6.97 -6.38 -12.62
CA PHE A 81 7.13 -7.74 -13.15
C PHE A 81 8.22 -8.50 -12.42
N GLU A 82 9.36 -7.88 -12.14
CA GLU A 82 10.44 -8.48 -11.35
C GLU A 82 9.99 -8.80 -9.91
N MET A 83 9.25 -7.89 -9.28
CA MET A 83 8.70 -8.13 -7.94
C MET A 83 7.70 -9.30 -7.97
N ALA A 84 6.79 -9.34 -8.93
CA ALA A 84 5.83 -10.43 -9.09
C ALA A 84 6.55 -11.77 -9.35
N ARG A 85 7.58 -11.79 -10.20
CA ARG A 85 8.38 -13.00 -10.48
C ARG A 85 9.11 -13.51 -9.24
N ARG A 86 9.71 -12.62 -8.44
CA ARG A 86 10.44 -13.00 -7.22
C ARG A 86 9.53 -13.58 -6.13
N HIS A 87 8.31 -13.06 -6.01
CA HIS A 87 7.39 -13.45 -4.96
C HIS A 87 6.36 -14.52 -5.38
N GLY A 88 6.14 -14.69 -6.69
CA GLY A 88 5.23 -15.68 -7.26
C GLY A 88 5.83 -17.07 -7.53
N SER A 89 7.16 -17.17 -7.65
CA SER A 89 7.82 -18.39 -8.17
C SER A 89 8.16 -19.46 -7.14
N SER A 90 7.96 -19.23 -5.83
CA SER A 90 8.47 -20.14 -4.78
C SER A 90 7.43 -20.65 -3.77
N LEU A 91 6.20 -20.15 -3.80
CA LEU A 91 5.17 -20.50 -2.81
C LEU A 91 3.92 -21.07 -3.49
N PRO A 92 3.24 -22.08 -2.88
CA PRO A 92 1.96 -22.60 -3.37
C PRO A 92 0.83 -21.55 -3.40
N THR A 93 1.03 -20.43 -2.70
CA THR A 93 0.12 -19.29 -2.62
C THR A 93 0.96 -18.00 -2.64
N PRO A 94 0.52 -16.92 -3.30
CA PRO A 94 1.22 -15.65 -3.26
C PRO A 94 1.22 -15.14 -1.83
N ASP A 95 2.38 -14.72 -1.36
CA ASP A 95 2.43 -14.04 -0.07
C ASP A 95 2.10 -12.55 -0.27
N LEU A 96 0.82 -12.22 -0.14
CA LEU A 96 0.34 -10.84 -0.10
C LEU A 96 1.06 -10.00 0.97
N ASN A 97 1.54 -10.63 2.06
CA ASN A 97 2.32 -9.93 3.08
C ASN A 97 3.69 -9.53 2.55
N GLU A 98 4.35 -10.38 1.75
CA GLU A 98 5.61 -10.02 1.10
C GLU A 98 5.40 -8.89 0.09
N LEU A 99 4.29 -8.89 -0.66
CA LEU A 99 3.94 -7.76 -1.53
C LEU A 99 3.79 -6.46 -0.72
N TYR A 100 3.06 -6.50 0.41
CA TYR A 100 2.92 -5.33 1.28
C TYR A 100 4.25 -4.88 1.88
N LYS A 101 5.12 -5.81 2.32
CA LYS A 101 6.47 -5.48 2.80
C LYS A 101 7.30 -4.83 1.70
N ALA A 102 7.25 -5.35 0.47
CA ALA A 102 7.99 -4.79 -0.66
C ALA A 102 7.54 -3.35 -0.97
N ILE A 103 6.23 -3.10 -0.96
CA ILE A 103 5.66 -1.75 -1.16
C ILE A 103 6.12 -0.80 -0.04
N LEU A 104 6.03 -1.21 1.23
CA LEU A 104 6.44 -0.40 2.37
C LEU A 104 7.94 -0.11 2.38
N LYS A 105 8.76 -1.12 2.11
CA LYS A 105 10.22 -0.98 2.03
C LYS A 105 10.62 -0.01 0.91
N ARG A 106 10.00 -0.12 -0.27
CA ARG A 106 10.23 0.80 -1.38
C ARG A 106 9.84 2.24 -1.03
N ALA A 107 8.69 2.43 -0.38
CA ALA A 107 8.26 3.75 0.09
C ALA A 107 9.27 4.32 1.11
N GLN A 108 9.71 3.51 2.06
CA GLN A 108 10.73 3.87 3.05
C GLN A 108 12.06 4.27 2.41
N ASP A 109 12.58 3.47 1.48
CA ASP A 109 13.83 3.74 0.77
C ASP A 109 13.74 5.03 -0.03
N THR A 110 12.60 5.28 -0.68
CA THR A 110 12.37 6.53 -1.42
C THR A 110 12.37 7.74 -0.49
N ILE A 111 11.58 7.69 0.60
CA ILE A 111 11.50 8.77 1.58
C ILE A 111 12.88 9.04 2.21
N ARG A 112 13.65 7.98 2.48
CA ARG A 112 15.02 8.08 2.99
C ARG A 112 15.95 8.76 2.00
N ASN A 113 15.89 8.38 0.73
CA ASN A 113 16.72 8.94 -0.33
C ASN A 113 16.38 10.42 -0.59
N GLU A 114 15.11 10.80 -0.50
CA GLU A 114 14.66 12.20 -0.59
C GLU A 114 15.13 13.03 0.62
N ALA A 115 15.06 12.47 1.83
CA ALA A 115 15.52 13.13 3.04
C ALA A 115 17.03 13.41 2.99
N GLN A 116 17.83 12.44 2.52
CA GLN A 116 19.27 12.58 2.36
C GLN A 116 19.68 13.70 1.39
N LYS A 117 18.86 13.99 0.38
CA LYS A 117 19.08 15.12 -0.54
C LYS A 117 18.75 16.48 0.09
N SER A 118 17.93 16.49 1.15
CA SER A 118 17.38 17.70 1.77
C SER A 118 18.09 18.11 3.07
N GLY A 119 19.04 17.31 3.56
CA GLY A 119 19.83 17.60 4.77
C GLY A 119 20.08 16.36 5.66
N PRO A 120 20.79 16.51 6.80
CA PRO A 120 21.27 15.38 7.62
C PRO A 120 20.20 14.71 8.49
N ASP A 121 18.92 15.05 8.32
CA ASP A 121 17.87 14.57 9.22
C ASP A 121 17.24 13.25 8.73
N HIS A 122 18.07 12.20 8.69
CA HIS A 122 17.69 10.86 8.27
C HIS A 122 16.61 10.22 9.17
N GLU A 123 16.54 10.64 10.44
CA GLU A 123 15.58 10.11 11.42
C GLU A 123 14.15 10.59 11.14
N THR A 124 14.00 11.76 10.50
CA THR A 124 12.71 12.39 10.20
C THR A 124 11.94 11.69 9.08
N GLY A 125 12.62 11.11 8.09
CA GLY A 125 11.97 10.36 7.00
C GLY A 125 11.30 9.06 7.45
N LEU A 126 11.97 8.28 8.31
CA LEU A 126 11.41 7.03 8.84
C LEU A 126 10.27 7.29 9.83
N ARG A 127 10.42 8.34 10.65
CA ARG A 127 9.36 8.84 11.52
C ARG A 127 8.13 9.26 10.71
N PHE A 128 8.31 9.91 9.56
CA PHE A 128 7.18 10.30 8.71
C PHE A 128 6.34 9.10 8.25
N LEU A 129 6.96 8.04 7.71
CA LEU A 129 6.22 6.87 7.24
C LEU A 129 5.49 6.17 8.39
N THR A 130 6.19 5.92 9.49
CA THR A 130 5.62 5.27 10.68
C THR A 130 4.49 6.10 11.30
N ASP A 131 4.63 7.42 11.36
CA ASP A 131 3.59 8.34 11.84
C ASP A 131 2.35 8.32 10.93
N SER A 132 2.57 8.33 9.62
CA SER A 132 1.49 8.26 8.63
C SER A 132 0.71 6.96 8.75
N LEU A 133 1.41 5.82 8.84
CA LEU A 133 0.78 4.51 9.04
C LEU A 133 0.04 4.42 10.39
N ALA A 134 0.61 4.98 11.45
CA ALA A 134 -0.05 5.04 12.76
C ALA A 134 -1.34 5.86 12.71
N ILE A 135 -1.35 6.99 11.97
CA ILE A 135 -2.56 7.76 11.75
C ILE A 135 -3.61 6.92 11.01
N LEU A 136 -3.22 6.21 9.93
CA LEU A 136 -4.14 5.36 9.18
C LEU A 136 -4.75 4.24 10.05
N VAL A 137 -3.94 3.55 10.87
CA VAL A 137 -4.43 2.51 11.80
C VAL A 137 -5.39 3.10 12.83
N PHE A 138 -5.06 4.27 13.39
CA PHE A 138 -5.93 4.94 14.34
C PHE A 138 -7.27 5.36 13.71
N LEU A 139 -7.24 6.02 12.55
CA LEU A 139 -8.46 6.44 11.85
C LEU A 139 -9.32 5.25 11.46
N ALA A 140 -8.70 4.14 11.04
CA ALA A 140 -9.40 2.91 10.68
C ALA A 140 -10.06 2.21 11.87
N GLY A 141 -9.42 2.24 13.05
CA GLY A 141 -9.97 1.64 14.27
C GLY A 141 -11.13 2.42 14.88
N ASN A 142 -11.38 3.64 14.43
CA ASN A 142 -12.45 4.50 14.94
C ASN A 142 -13.49 4.76 13.85
N VAL A 143 -14.66 4.14 13.98
CA VAL A 143 -15.79 4.29 13.04
C VAL A 143 -16.19 5.76 12.83
N TYR A 144 -16.01 6.61 13.85
CA TYR A 144 -16.25 8.05 13.79
C TYR A 144 -15.27 8.82 12.88
N PHE A 145 -14.08 8.26 12.66
CA PHE A 145 -13.03 8.88 11.86
C PHE A 145 -12.89 8.28 10.46
N PHE A 146 -13.40 7.06 10.25
CA PHE A 146 -13.32 6.33 8.97
C PHE A 146 -13.99 7.08 7.81
N THR A 147 -15.00 7.90 8.09
CA THR A 147 -15.78 8.65 7.10
C THR A 147 -15.45 10.13 7.06
N VAL A 148 -14.41 10.61 7.76
CA VAL A 148 -14.15 12.06 7.86
C VAL A 148 -13.72 12.61 6.49
N PRO A 149 -14.57 13.39 5.82
CA PRO A 149 -14.11 14.26 4.74
C PRO A 149 -13.12 15.22 5.39
N LYS A 150 -11.94 15.45 4.77
CA LYS A 150 -10.82 16.23 5.32
C LYS A 150 -9.87 15.48 6.27
N SER A 151 -9.76 14.15 6.17
CA SER A 151 -8.64 13.43 6.83
C SER A 151 -7.27 13.93 6.36
N PHE A 152 -7.21 14.46 5.14
CA PHE A 152 -5.98 14.93 4.50
C PHE A 152 -5.38 16.17 5.18
N PRO A 153 -6.09 17.32 5.34
CA PRO A 153 -5.57 18.46 6.11
C PRO A 153 -5.20 18.13 7.56
N VAL A 154 -5.95 17.23 8.20
CA VAL A 154 -5.66 16.77 9.57
C VAL A 154 -4.33 16.03 9.60
N MET A 155 -4.08 15.12 8.66
CA MET A 155 -2.81 14.40 8.54
C MET A 155 -1.64 15.36 8.30
N GLU A 156 -1.78 16.32 7.37
CA GLU A 156 -0.74 17.33 7.13
C GLU A 156 -0.44 18.14 8.39
N SER A 157 -1.47 18.61 9.09
CA SER A 157 -1.31 19.38 10.33
C SER A 157 -0.65 18.56 11.46
N LEU A 158 -0.99 17.28 11.61
CA LEU A 158 -0.40 16.38 12.60
C LEU A 158 1.08 16.13 12.30
N LEU A 159 1.38 15.85 11.04
CA LEU A 159 2.74 15.55 10.56
C LEU A 159 3.60 16.81 10.45
N GLY A 160 3.00 18.00 10.53
CA GLY A 160 3.71 19.28 10.40
C GLY A 160 4.18 19.53 8.97
N LEU A 161 3.38 19.11 7.99
CA LEU A 161 3.66 19.26 6.58
C LEU A 161 3.00 20.51 6.00
N GLU A 162 3.65 21.11 5.02
CA GLU A 162 3.02 22.07 4.11
C GLU A 162 2.00 21.37 3.20
N SER A 163 1.01 22.14 2.73
CA SER A 163 -0.05 21.60 1.87
C SER A 163 0.51 20.99 0.58
N GLY A 164 0.07 19.77 0.28
CA GLY A 164 0.48 19.00 -0.90
C GLY A 164 1.75 18.16 -0.70
N GLN A 165 2.49 18.34 0.39
CA GLN A 165 3.66 17.50 0.70
C GLN A 165 3.24 16.07 1.07
N LEU A 166 2.06 15.89 1.66
CA LEU A 166 1.55 14.57 2.02
C LEU A 166 1.30 13.72 0.78
N THR A 167 0.71 14.29 -0.28
CA THR A 167 0.50 13.60 -1.56
C THR A 167 1.83 13.16 -2.17
N LYS A 168 2.84 14.06 -2.18
CA LYS A 168 4.16 13.73 -2.74
C LYS A 168 4.82 12.57 -2.00
N LYS A 169 4.78 12.59 -0.67
CA LYS A 169 5.44 11.58 0.17
C LYS A 169 4.71 10.24 0.21
N LEU A 170 3.37 10.24 0.22
CA LEU A 170 2.57 9.02 0.22
C LEU A 170 2.29 8.46 -1.19
N GLY A 171 2.65 9.19 -2.24
CA GLY A 171 2.42 8.77 -3.63
C GLY A 171 3.07 7.43 -3.98
N LYS A 172 4.12 7.01 -3.26
CA LYS A 172 4.76 5.69 -3.46
C LYS A 172 4.00 4.52 -2.87
N MET A 173 2.86 4.80 -2.24
CA MET A 173 1.96 3.81 -1.67
C MET A 173 0.60 3.84 -2.37
N HIS A 174 0.48 4.40 -3.57
CA HIS A 174 -0.80 4.49 -4.29
C HIS A 174 -1.43 3.13 -4.57
N SER A 175 -0.61 2.07 -4.62
CA SER A 175 -1.08 0.68 -4.74
C SER A 175 -1.92 0.19 -3.56
N VAL A 176 -1.66 0.69 -2.36
CA VAL A 176 -2.37 0.32 -1.13
C VAL A 176 -3.19 1.47 -0.55
N LEU A 177 -2.92 2.71 -0.97
CA LEU A 177 -3.60 3.93 -0.54
C LEU A 177 -4.29 4.64 -1.70
N ARG A 178 -5.56 4.93 -1.51
CA ARG A 178 -6.29 5.89 -2.34
C ARG A 178 -6.08 7.28 -1.77
N ILE A 179 -5.33 8.11 -2.50
CA ILE A 179 -5.08 9.51 -2.12
C ILE A 179 -5.91 10.40 -3.04
N VAL A 180 -6.80 11.19 -2.45
CA VAL A 180 -7.49 12.29 -3.13
C VAL A 180 -6.87 13.59 -2.60
N PRO A 181 -6.01 14.27 -3.40
CA PRO A 181 -5.25 15.44 -2.94
C PRO A 181 -6.15 16.50 -2.29
N GLY A 182 -5.79 16.92 -1.08
CA GLY A 182 -6.53 17.93 -0.33
C GLY A 182 -7.82 17.45 0.35
N GLU A 183 -8.27 16.22 0.08
CA GLU A 183 -9.56 15.71 0.58
C GLU A 183 -9.38 14.54 1.55
N SER A 184 -8.83 13.42 1.08
CA SER A 184 -8.73 12.20 1.90
C SER A 184 -7.57 11.29 1.53
N VAL A 185 -7.08 10.55 2.52
CA VAL A 185 -6.24 9.36 2.33
C VAL A 185 -7.01 8.17 2.89
N GLN A 186 -7.22 7.15 2.06
CA GLN A 186 -7.94 5.93 2.40
C GLN A 186 -7.10 4.71 2.03
N VAL A 187 -7.34 3.58 2.67
CA VAL A 187 -6.70 2.31 2.30
C VAL A 187 -7.57 1.60 1.27
N HIS A 188 -6.97 1.09 0.19
CA HIS A 188 -7.70 0.40 -0.87
C HIS A 188 -8.41 -0.87 -0.38
N HIS A 189 -7.79 -1.63 0.50
CA HIS A 189 -8.37 -2.85 1.05
C HIS A 189 -8.04 -3.03 2.52
N ARG A 190 -9.02 -3.53 3.29
CA ARG A 190 -8.89 -3.74 4.75
C ARG A 190 -7.75 -4.70 5.12
N SER A 191 -7.40 -5.65 4.25
CA SER A 191 -6.28 -6.58 4.45
C SER A 191 -4.95 -5.88 4.73
N PHE A 192 -4.73 -4.68 4.20
CA PHE A 192 -3.50 -3.92 4.46
C PHE A 192 -3.46 -3.40 5.90
N LEU A 193 -4.60 -2.93 6.42
CA LEU A 193 -4.73 -2.54 7.84
C LEU A 193 -4.61 -3.75 8.77
N GLU A 194 -5.15 -4.90 8.37
CA GLU A 194 -5.02 -6.16 9.12
C GLU A 194 -3.58 -6.68 9.11
N PHE A 195 -2.87 -6.51 8.00
CA PHE A 195 -1.45 -6.79 7.89
C PHE A 195 -0.66 -5.93 8.88
N LEU A 196 -0.84 -4.60 8.88
CA LEU A 196 -0.15 -3.69 9.80
C LEU A 196 -0.43 -4.00 11.28
N GLN A 197 -1.63 -4.49 11.59
CA GLN A 197 -2.05 -4.83 12.95
C GLN A 197 -1.73 -6.29 13.34
N ASN A 198 -1.06 -7.06 12.49
CA ASN A 198 -0.63 -8.42 12.80
C ASN A 198 0.90 -8.49 12.82
N ARG A 199 1.48 -8.75 14.01
CA ARG A 199 2.93 -8.77 14.24
C ARG A 199 3.65 -9.85 13.43
N GLU A 200 3.05 -11.03 13.30
CA GLU A 200 3.66 -12.15 12.57
C GLU A 200 3.73 -11.85 11.07
N ARG A 201 2.68 -11.21 10.53
CA ARG A 201 2.60 -10.86 9.11
C ARG A 201 3.48 -9.66 8.74
N SER A 202 3.48 -8.60 9.55
CA SER A 202 4.12 -7.31 9.22
C SER A 202 5.53 -7.12 9.76
N GLY A 203 5.94 -7.89 10.77
CA GLY A 203 7.30 -7.81 11.33
C GLY A 203 7.64 -6.40 11.83
N GLU A 204 8.62 -5.74 11.18
CA GLU A 204 9.06 -4.39 11.53
C GLU A 204 8.00 -3.29 11.29
N TYR A 205 7.03 -3.55 10.41
CA TYR A 205 5.94 -2.61 10.10
C TYR A 205 4.73 -2.74 11.05
N TYR A 206 4.84 -3.56 12.09
CA TYR A 206 3.75 -3.81 13.03
C TYR A 206 3.37 -2.57 13.83
N ILE A 207 2.07 -2.24 13.82
CA ILE A 207 1.48 -1.12 14.56
C ILE A 207 0.26 -1.63 15.32
N SER A 208 0.36 -1.72 16.65
CA SER A 208 -0.80 -1.93 17.50
C SER A 208 -1.65 -0.67 17.59
N TYR A 209 -2.96 -0.85 17.79
CA TYR A 209 -3.87 0.28 18.02
C TYR A 209 -3.43 1.15 19.20
N SER A 210 -2.92 0.55 20.28
CA SER A 210 -2.39 1.28 21.44
C SER A 210 -1.17 2.15 21.11
N SER A 211 -0.24 1.65 20.29
CA SER A 211 0.91 2.41 19.80
C SER A 211 0.49 3.53 18.86
N ALA A 212 -0.50 3.26 17.99
CA ALA A 212 -1.07 4.26 17.10
C ALA A 212 -1.73 5.41 17.88
N LEU A 213 -2.59 5.10 18.84
CA LEU A 213 -3.22 6.09 19.72
C LEU A 213 -2.19 6.92 20.48
N ARG A 214 -1.19 6.27 21.11
CA ARG A 214 -0.11 6.98 21.80
C ARG A 214 0.61 7.94 20.86
N ARG A 215 0.83 7.52 19.61
CA ARG A 215 1.50 8.36 18.62
C ARG A 215 0.66 9.57 18.21
N ILE A 216 -0.64 9.38 18.00
CA ILE A 216 -1.58 10.47 17.73
C ILE A 216 -1.55 11.53 18.84
N LEU A 217 -1.58 11.11 20.10
CA LEU A 217 -1.52 12.04 21.24
C LEU A 217 -0.25 12.89 21.23
N ILE A 218 0.90 12.30 20.89
CA ILE A 218 2.17 13.02 20.74
C ILE A 218 2.11 14.02 19.57
N LEU A 219 1.55 13.61 18.43
CA LEU A 219 1.42 14.47 17.25
C LEU A 219 0.46 15.64 17.50
N MET A 220 -0.65 15.40 18.19
CA MET A 220 -1.59 16.44 18.62
C MET A 220 -0.91 17.48 19.51
N GLY A 221 -0.13 17.05 20.51
CA GLY A 221 0.65 17.95 21.37
C GLY A 221 1.64 18.80 20.57
N ARG A 222 2.38 18.18 19.63
CA ARG A 222 3.31 18.89 18.74
C ARG A 222 2.60 19.89 17.83
N ALA A 223 1.45 19.52 17.28
CA ALA A 223 0.65 20.41 16.45
C ALA A 223 0.15 21.61 17.26
N GLY A 224 -0.38 21.38 18.46
CA GLY A 224 -0.84 22.45 19.36
C GLY A 224 0.26 23.45 19.72
N VAL A 225 1.47 22.95 20.03
CA VAL A 225 2.64 23.82 20.30
C VAL A 225 3.02 24.64 19.07
N ARG A 226 3.01 24.07 17.86
CA ARG A 226 3.24 24.82 16.62
C ARG A 226 2.21 25.94 16.46
N TYR A 227 0.92 25.64 16.61
CA TYR A 227 -0.12 26.67 16.53
C TYR A 227 0.06 27.78 17.56
N SER A 228 0.50 27.48 18.78
CA SER A 228 0.73 28.50 19.82
C SER A 228 1.98 29.37 19.61
N ILE A 229 2.97 28.90 18.84
CA ILE A 229 4.21 29.64 18.58
C ILE A 229 4.08 30.57 17.36
N PHE A 230 3.23 30.21 16.40
CA PHE A 230 3.01 30.98 15.17
C PHE A 230 1.82 31.96 15.26
N GLN A 231 1.29 32.20 16.46
CA GLN A 231 0.25 33.18 16.77
C GLN A 231 0.84 34.37 17.53
#